data_AF-G3BFG8-F1
#
_entry.id   AF-G3BFG8-F1
#
_cell.length_a   1.000
_cell.length_b   1.000
_cell.length_c   1.000
_cell.angle_alpha   90.00
_cell.angle_beta   90.00
_cell.angle_gamma   90.00
#
_symmetry.space_group_name_H-M   'P 1'
#
loop_
_entity.id
_entity.type
_entity.pdbx_description
1 polymer ?
#
loop_
_entity_poly.entity_id
_entity_poly.type
_entity_poly.pdbx_seq_one_letter_code
_entity_poly.pdbx_strand_id
1 'polypeptide(L)'
;MSIPKLTIPETAFDPSIYTSSHRRSRLLVYLLQLTNSSAILLVLIYVVSYIGIKPLLELTCSRRLEMLDKYRHKLRDLYLLLVSKVDHIPIVGFNRHGKVFSDAMIQTDASYARRLKQLSPADQLEELEKTDKLNHSKLLSKLRKLNDVLSGCTSYTISEMPHYKSTRETVKSFQHEIDTKIFDYDELYTVETNSEHRKKRNLVVDTKNDIRSIKGLFMSGQA
;
A
#
# COMPACT_ATOMS: atom_id res chain seq x y z
N MET A 1 -5.73 -39.11 87.74
CA MET A 1 -5.94 -38.00 86.80
C MET A 1 -6.58 -38.56 85.54
N SER A 2 -7.83 -38.20 85.25
CA SER A 2 -8.59 -38.68 84.09
C SER A 2 -8.58 -37.62 83.00
N ILE A 3 -7.98 -37.92 81.84
CA ILE A 3 -8.06 -37.08 80.65
C ILE A 3 -9.44 -37.31 80.02
N PRO A 4 -10.25 -36.27 79.76
CA PRO A 4 -11.56 -36.45 79.15
C PRO A 4 -11.37 -36.90 77.70
N LYS A 5 -11.92 -38.07 77.36
CA LYS A 5 -11.96 -38.60 75.99
C LYS A 5 -13.07 -37.86 75.24
N LEU A 6 -12.68 -36.91 74.39
CA LEU A 6 -13.60 -36.23 73.48
C LEU A 6 -13.95 -37.20 72.34
N THR A 7 -15.09 -37.88 72.43
CA THR A 7 -15.64 -38.67 71.33
C THR A 7 -16.49 -37.76 70.45
N ILE A 8 -15.95 -37.37 69.30
CA ILE A 8 -16.72 -36.71 68.25
C ILE A 8 -17.72 -37.74 67.72
N PRO A 9 -19.04 -37.45 67.66
CA PRO A 9 -20.02 -38.40 67.15
C PRO A 9 -19.77 -38.65 65.66
N GLU A 10 -19.73 -39.92 65.24
CA GLU A 10 -19.53 -40.31 63.83
C GLU A 10 -20.61 -39.76 62.89
N THR A 11 -21.75 -39.32 63.42
CA THR A 11 -22.81 -38.63 62.67
C THR A 11 -22.42 -37.21 62.20
N ALA A 12 -21.34 -36.63 62.73
CA ALA A 12 -20.79 -35.36 62.25
C ALA A 12 -19.87 -35.53 61.04
N PHE A 13 -19.48 -36.76 60.71
CA PHE A 13 -18.63 -37.06 59.57
C PHE A 13 -19.49 -37.58 58.43
N ASP A 14 -20.08 -36.66 57.66
CA ASP A 14 -20.84 -36.99 56.46
C ASP A 14 -19.92 -36.92 55.22
N PRO A 15 -19.39 -38.06 54.73
CA PRO A 15 -18.49 -38.10 53.57
C PRO A 15 -19.20 -37.72 52.25
N SER A 16 -20.53 -37.62 52.26
CA SER A 16 -21.31 -37.19 51.09
C SER A 16 -21.12 -35.70 50.76
N ILE A 17 -20.75 -34.88 51.75
CA ILE A 17 -20.48 -33.45 51.57
C ILE A 17 -19.17 -33.23 50.79
N TYR A 18 -18.18 -34.12 50.97
CA TYR A 18 -16.87 -34.00 50.32
C TYR A 18 -16.81 -34.67 48.94
N THR A 19 -17.76 -35.55 48.61
CA THR A 19 -17.74 -36.33 47.36
C THR A 19 -18.52 -35.68 46.20
N SER A 20 -19.10 -34.48 46.39
CA SER A 20 -19.94 -33.84 45.36
C SER A 20 -19.36 -32.57 44.71
N SER A 21 -18.05 -32.30 44.84
CA SER A 21 -17.40 -31.22 44.10
C SER A 21 -16.85 -31.68 42.74
N HIS A 22 -17.74 -32.22 41.90
CA HIS A 22 -17.53 -32.30 40.45
C HIS A 22 -18.55 -31.42 39.72
N ARG A 23 -18.75 -30.19 40.22
CA ARG A 23 -19.32 -29.12 39.40
C ARG A 23 -18.30 -28.76 38.34
N ARG A 24 -18.37 -29.41 37.18
CA ARG A 24 -17.68 -28.96 35.97
C ARG A 24 -17.97 -27.47 35.82
N SER A 25 -16.98 -26.62 35.95
CA SER A 25 -17.17 -25.18 35.88
C SER A 25 -17.68 -24.85 34.48
N ARG A 26 -18.96 -24.46 34.40
CA ARG A 26 -19.63 -24.12 33.14
C ARG A 26 -18.88 -23.02 32.39
N LEU A 27 -18.15 -22.17 33.12
CA LEU A 27 -17.27 -21.13 32.58
C LEU A 27 -16.07 -21.71 31.82
N LEU A 28 -15.40 -22.75 32.33
CA LEU A 28 -14.31 -23.41 31.58
C LEU A 28 -14.84 -24.09 30.33
N VAL A 29 -15.98 -24.79 30.42
CA VAL A 29 -16.61 -25.43 29.26
C VAL A 29 -16.98 -24.39 28.20
N TYR A 30 -17.53 -23.24 28.62
CA TYR A 30 -17.88 -22.14 27.73
C TYR A 30 -16.63 -21.51 27.08
N LEU A 31 -15.56 -21.25 27.84
CA LEU A 31 -14.31 -20.74 27.29
C LEU A 31 -13.69 -21.72 26.28
N LEU A 32 -13.68 -23.02 26.58
CA LEU A 32 -13.17 -24.04 25.66
C LEU A 32 -14.01 -24.14 24.38
N GLN A 33 -15.33 -24.00 24.50
CA GLN A 33 -16.23 -24.01 23.36
C GLN A 33 -16.09 -22.73 22.51
N LEU A 34 -15.86 -21.58 23.13
CA LEU A 34 -15.60 -20.30 22.48
C LEU A 34 -14.24 -20.28 21.76
N THR A 35 -13.18 -20.81 22.39
CA THR A 35 -11.87 -20.91 21.74
C THR A 35 -11.91 -21.88 20.57
N ASN A 36 -12.62 -23.00 20.70
CA ASN A 36 -12.78 -23.96 19.62
C ASN A 36 -13.55 -23.38 18.43
N SER A 37 -14.59 -22.58 18.66
CA SER A 37 -15.32 -21.92 17.57
C SER A 37 -14.46 -20.84 16.89
N SER A 38 -13.69 -20.05 17.65
CA SER A 38 -12.74 -19.08 17.07
C SER A 38 -11.63 -19.75 16.26
N ALA A 39 -11.13 -20.90 16.72
CA ALA A 39 -10.09 -21.66 16.02
C ALA A 39 -10.62 -22.21 14.70
N ILE A 40 -11.85 -22.74 14.69
CA ILE A 40 -12.51 -23.21 13.46
C ILE A 40 -12.68 -22.05 12.47
N LEU A 41 -13.10 -20.88 12.94
CA LEU A 41 -13.28 -19.71 12.09
C LEU A 41 -11.95 -19.21 11.48
N LEU A 42 -10.88 -19.20 12.28
CA LEU A 42 -9.53 -18.88 11.79
C LEU A 42 -9.04 -19.87 10.73
N VAL A 43 -9.25 -21.17 10.96
CA VAL A 43 -8.90 -22.21 9.98
C VAL A 43 -9.69 -22.03 8.69
N LEU A 44 -10.98 -21.71 8.78
CA LEU A 44 -11.83 -21.49 7.61
C LEU A 44 -11.36 -20.27 6.80
N ILE A 45 -11.07 -19.14 7.46
CA ILE A 45 -10.50 -17.95 6.82
C ILE A 45 -9.15 -18.27 6.15
N TYR A 46 -8.30 -19.03 6.82
CA TYR A 46 -7.01 -19.46 6.28
C TYR A 46 -7.17 -20.30 5.02
N VAL A 47 -8.09 -21.27 5.03
CA VAL A 47 -8.38 -22.12 3.87
C VAL A 47 -8.92 -21.29 2.70
N VAL A 48 -9.86 -20.37 2.94
CA VAL A 48 -10.40 -19.48 1.91
C VAL A 48 -9.31 -18.57 1.33
N SER A 49 -8.43 -18.03 2.17
CA SER A 49 -7.32 -17.18 1.74
C SER A 49 -6.30 -17.97 0.91
N TYR A 50 -6.02 -19.21 1.30
CA TYR A 50 -5.07 -20.07 0.62
C TYR A 50 -5.59 -20.58 -0.73
N ILE A 51 -6.87 -20.94 -0.81
CA ILE A 51 -7.47 -21.50 -2.04
C ILE A 51 -7.99 -20.40 -2.97
N GLY A 52 -8.54 -19.30 -2.44
CA GLY A 52 -9.14 -18.25 -3.26
C GLY A 52 -8.16 -17.13 -3.59
N ILE A 53 -7.61 -16.49 -2.55
CA ILE A 53 -6.89 -15.22 -2.70
C ILE A 53 -5.49 -15.43 -3.28
N LYS A 54 -4.76 -16.44 -2.78
CA LYS A 54 -3.39 -16.73 -3.23
C LYS A 54 -3.27 -17.01 -4.74
N PRO A 55 -4.03 -17.94 -5.35
CA PRO A 55 -3.90 -18.19 -6.78
C PRO A 55 -4.36 -17.01 -7.63
N LEU A 56 -5.35 -16.23 -7.15
CA LEU A 56 -5.81 -15.04 -7.85
C LEU A 56 -4.70 -13.97 -7.92
N LEU A 57 -3.98 -13.77 -6.81
CA LEU A 57 -2.84 -12.87 -6.74
C LEU A 57 -1.69 -13.34 -7.63
N GLU A 58 -1.33 -14.63 -7.55
CA GLU A 58 -0.26 -15.21 -8.39
C GLU A 58 -0.57 -15.03 -9.89
N LEU A 59 -1.83 -15.24 -10.29
CA LEU A 59 -2.25 -15.14 -11.69
C LEU A 59 -2.28 -13.69 -12.19
N THR A 60 -2.65 -12.72 -11.34
CA THR A 60 -2.53 -11.30 -11.71
C THR A 60 -1.08 -10.84 -11.81
N CYS A 61 -0.21 -11.33 -10.92
CA CYS A 61 1.20 -10.98 -10.92
C CYS A 61 1.91 -11.56 -12.15
N SER A 62 1.66 -12.83 -12.48
CA SER A 62 2.24 -13.47 -13.66
C SER A 62 1.82 -12.79 -14.96
N ARG A 63 0.53 -12.42 -15.11
CA ARG A 63 0.04 -11.66 -16.27
C ARG A 63 0.71 -10.28 -16.42
N ARG A 64 0.94 -9.58 -15.30
CA ARG A 64 1.65 -8.29 -15.32
C ARG A 64 3.11 -8.45 -15.71
N LEU A 65 3.77 -9.51 -15.21
CA LEU A 65 5.15 -9.84 -15.55
C LEU A 65 5.26 -10.18 -17.04
N GLU A 66 4.35 -11.00 -17.57
CA GLU A 66 4.31 -11.35 -19.00
C GLU A 66 4.11 -10.11 -19.89
N MET A 67 3.22 -9.18 -19.50
CA MET A 67 3.07 -7.90 -20.18
C MET A 67 4.37 -7.09 -20.18
N LEU A 68 5.02 -6.95 -19.02
CA LEU A 68 6.29 -6.25 -18.87
C LEU A 68 7.39 -6.86 -19.74
N ASP A 69 7.51 -8.18 -19.75
CA ASP A 69 8.48 -8.88 -20.58
C ASP A 69 8.20 -8.67 -22.06
N LYS A 70 6.94 -8.70 -22.50
CA LYS A 70 6.58 -8.42 -23.89
C LYS A 70 7.00 -7.00 -24.31
N TYR A 71 6.76 -6.00 -23.47
CA TYR A 71 7.20 -4.63 -23.77
C TYR A 71 8.71 -4.47 -23.72
N ARG A 72 9.39 -5.12 -22.77
CA ARG A 72 10.85 -5.15 -22.69
C ARG A 72 11.48 -5.73 -23.95
N HIS A 73 10.95 -6.86 -24.46
CA HIS A 73 11.42 -7.47 -25.70
C HIS A 73 11.24 -6.54 -26.89
N LYS A 74 10.05 -5.92 -27.04
CA LYS A 74 9.81 -4.93 -28.09
C LYS A 74 10.76 -3.74 -28.02
N LEU A 75 11.08 -3.26 -26.83
CA LEU A 75 11.98 -2.12 -26.63
C LEU A 75 13.43 -2.51 -26.97
N ARG A 76 13.86 -3.72 -26.57
CA ARG A 76 15.16 -4.28 -26.97
C ARG A 76 15.26 -4.42 -28.48
N ASP A 77 14.24 -4.96 -29.13
CA ASP A 77 14.24 -5.17 -30.58
C ASP A 77 14.24 -3.83 -31.32
N LEU A 78 13.52 -2.83 -30.81
CA LEU A 78 13.56 -1.46 -31.33
C LEU A 78 14.97 -0.87 -31.17
N TYR A 79 15.60 -1.02 -30.00
CA TYR A 79 16.96 -0.57 -29.76
C TYR A 79 17.96 -1.24 -30.72
N LEU A 80 17.91 -2.56 -30.88
CA LEU A 80 18.77 -3.29 -31.80
C LEU A 80 18.57 -2.87 -33.26
N LEU A 81 17.32 -2.63 -33.67
CA LEU A 81 17.00 -2.11 -34.99
C LEU A 81 17.50 -0.67 -35.19
N LEU A 82 17.49 0.14 -34.14
CA LEU A 82 17.98 1.52 -34.19
C LEU A 82 19.51 1.53 -34.29
N VAL A 83 20.20 0.74 -33.47
CA VAL A 83 21.66 0.57 -33.51
C VAL A 83 22.11 0.03 -34.88
N SER A 84 21.42 -0.96 -35.43
CA SER A 84 21.79 -1.53 -36.74
C SER A 84 21.53 -0.60 -37.93
N LYS A 85 20.75 0.48 -37.75
CA LYS A 85 20.51 1.51 -38.77
C LYS A 85 21.42 2.73 -38.62
N VAL A 86 22.23 2.81 -37.57
CA VAL A 86 23.21 3.89 -37.40
C VAL A 86 24.51 3.46 -38.08
N ASP A 87 24.59 3.74 -39.38
CA ASP A 87 25.78 3.44 -40.20
C ASP A 87 26.98 4.35 -39.87
N HIS A 88 26.74 5.48 -39.18
CA HIS A 88 27.76 6.49 -38.91
C HIS A 88 27.63 7.06 -37.50
N ILE A 89 28.66 6.85 -36.67
CA ILE A 89 28.79 7.48 -35.35
C ILE A 89 29.45 8.85 -35.57
N PRO A 90 28.78 9.98 -35.27
CA PRO A 90 29.36 11.30 -35.48
C PRO A 90 30.52 11.53 -34.52
N ILE A 91 31.60 12.11 -35.02
CA ILE A 91 32.77 12.45 -34.21
C ILE A 91 32.39 13.61 -33.28
N VAL A 92 32.42 13.36 -31.97
CA VAL A 92 32.12 14.38 -30.96
C VAL A 92 33.37 15.25 -30.76
N GLY A 93 33.26 16.54 -31.09
CA GLY A 93 34.31 17.51 -30.85
C GLY A 93 34.11 18.27 -29.54
N PHE A 94 35.19 18.53 -28.81
CA PHE A 94 35.18 19.38 -27.62
C PHE A 94 35.63 20.80 -27.97
N ASN A 95 34.89 21.81 -27.50
CA ASN A 95 35.25 23.21 -27.66
C ASN A 95 36.17 23.66 -26.51
N ARG A 96 37.42 24.01 -26.83
CA ARG A 96 38.32 24.69 -25.90
C ARG A 96 38.71 26.04 -26.49
N HIS A 97 38.42 27.12 -25.75
CA HIS A 97 38.83 28.48 -26.10
C HIS A 97 38.46 28.90 -27.53
N GLY A 98 37.23 28.58 -27.96
CA GLY A 98 36.70 28.99 -29.27
C GLY A 98 37.22 28.15 -30.45
N LYS A 99 38.04 27.13 -30.20
CA LYS A 99 38.49 26.16 -31.20
C LYS A 99 37.89 24.78 -30.88
N VAL A 100 37.24 24.18 -31.88
CA VAL A 100 36.62 22.85 -31.78
C VAL A 100 37.66 21.81 -32.17
N PHE A 101 37.99 20.92 -31.25
CA PHE A 101 38.92 19.81 -31.47
C PHE A 101 38.11 18.50 -31.51
N SER A 102 38.21 17.76 -32.61
CA SER A 102 37.60 16.45 -32.79
C SER A 102 38.59 15.34 -32.48
N ASP A 103 38.17 14.30 -31.76
CA ASP A 103 39.01 13.10 -31.55
C ASP A 103 39.25 12.38 -32.88
N ALA A 104 40.44 11.84 -33.07
CA ALA A 104 41.07 11.69 -34.38
C ALA A 104 40.39 10.68 -35.35
N MET A 105 39.87 11.17 -36.49
CA MET A 105 40.26 10.74 -37.85
C MET A 105 39.47 11.51 -38.92
N ILE A 106 40.17 11.83 -40.02
CA ILE A 106 39.73 12.48 -41.26
C ILE A 106 39.67 14.02 -41.20
N GLN A 107 40.85 14.60 -41.26
CA GLN A 107 41.09 15.86 -41.95
C GLN A 107 40.77 15.62 -43.45
N THR A 108 39.60 16.08 -43.93
CA THR A 108 39.36 16.21 -45.38
C THR A 108 39.66 17.65 -45.77
N ASP A 109 40.63 17.83 -46.67
CA ASP A 109 41.22 19.12 -47.10
C ASP A 109 40.28 20.06 -47.89
N ALA A 110 38.97 19.84 -47.85
CA ALA A 110 38.02 20.74 -48.47
C ALA A 110 36.78 20.88 -47.59
N SER A 111 36.67 22.00 -46.88
CA SER A 111 35.49 22.38 -46.12
C SER A 111 34.23 22.25 -47.00
N TYR A 112 33.31 21.37 -46.64
CA TYR A 112 32.01 21.12 -47.28
C TYR A 112 31.24 22.42 -47.59
N ALA A 113 31.32 23.40 -46.68
CA ALA A 113 30.76 24.73 -46.83
C ALA A 113 31.32 25.54 -48.04
N ARG A 114 32.49 25.19 -48.56
CA ARG A 114 33.13 25.85 -49.72
C ARG A 114 32.69 25.22 -51.05
N ARG A 115 32.34 23.92 -51.08
CA ARG A 115 31.76 23.25 -52.25
C ARG A 115 30.30 23.65 -52.48
N LEU A 116 29.50 23.70 -51.41
CA LEU A 116 28.10 24.14 -51.46
C LEU A 116 27.92 25.55 -52.04
N LYS A 117 28.86 26.46 -51.76
CA LYS A 117 28.83 27.84 -52.29
C LYS A 117 29.12 27.95 -53.79
N GLN A 118 29.65 26.89 -54.41
CA GLN A 118 30.00 26.87 -55.84
C GLN A 118 28.95 26.15 -56.71
N LEU A 119 27.92 25.54 -56.11
CA LEU A 119 26.89 24.76 -56.82
C LEU A 119 25.59 25.56 -57.02
N SER A 120 24.89 25.30 -58.13
CA SER A 120 23.55 25.84 -58.43
C SER A 120 22.51 25.40 -57.39
N PRO A 121 21.48 26.22 -57.04
CA PRO A 121 20.53 25.91 -55.98
C PRO A 121 19.77 24.58 -56.14
N ALA A 122 19.63 24.07 -57.36
CA ALA A 122 19.05 22.74 -57.63
C ALA A 122 20.00 21.59 -57.24
N ASP A 123 21.30 21.74 -57.51
CA ASP A 123 22.31 20.71 -57.23
C ASP A 123 22.65 20.67 -55.72
N GLN A 124 22.44 21.78 -55.00
CA GLN A 124 22.61 21.84 -53.54
C GLN A 124 21.59 20.95 -52.80
N LEU A 125 20.36 20.83 -53.31
CA LEU A 125 19.33 19.98 -52.73
C LEU A 125 19.67 18.49 -52.87
N GLU A 126 20.20 18.08 -54.03
CA GLU A 126 20.64 16.69 -54.24
C GLU A 126 21.86 16.31 -53.39
N GLU A 127 22.81 17.24 -53.16
CA GLU A 127 23.93 16.99 -52.25
C GLU A 127 23.52 17.00 -50.77
N LEU A 128 22.52 17.79 -50.38
CA LEU A 128 21.93 17.77 -49.03
C LEU A 128 21.22 16.44 -48.73
N GLU A 129 20.48 15.90 -49.70
CA GLU A 129 19.87 14.56 -49.57
C GLU A 129 20.92 13.45 -49.51
N LYS A 130 22.03 13.56 -50.25
CA LYS A 130 23.15 12.60 -50.20
C LYS A 130 23.98 12.71 -48.91
N THR A 131 23.94 13.84 -48.21
CA THR A 131 24.72 14.09 -46.98
C THR A 131 23.93 13.89 -45.69
N ASP A 132 22.60 13.71 -45.74
CA ASP A 132 21.81 13.23 -44.59
C ASP A 132 22.05 11.72 -44.33
N LYS A 133 23.33 11.34 -44.21
CA LYS A 133 23.77 9.98 -43.85
C LYS A 133 23.19 9.53 -42.50
N LEU A 134 22.84 10.49 -41.64
CA LEU A 134 22.23 10.25 -40.34
C LEU A 134 20.69 10.25 -40.37
N ASN A 135 20.05 10.50 -41.53
CA ASN A 135 18.59 10.57 -41.68
C ASN A 135 17.91 11.44 -40.61
N HIS A 136 18.51 12.57 -40.22
CA HIS A 136 18.03 13.42 -39.12
C HIS A 136 16.61 13.91 -39.37
N SER A 137 16.32 14.31 -40.61
CA SER A 137 15.00 14.76 -41.04
C SER A 137 13.91 13.68 -40.82
N LYS A 138 14.25 12.43 -41.14
CA LYS A 138 13.37 11.26 -40.98
C LYS A 138 13.24 10.82 -39.52
N LEU A 139 14.30 10.93 -38.72
CA LEU A 139 14.28 10.67 -37.29
C LEU A 139 13.44 11.72 -36.55
N LEU A 140 13.63 13.00 -36.86
CA LEU A 140 12.90 14.11 -36.25
C LEU A 140 11.40 14.03 -36.57
N SER A 141 11.03 13.69 -37.82
CA SER A 141 9.61 13.46 -38.16
C SER A 141 9.00 12.25 -37.44
N LYS A 142 9.76 11.17 -37.21
CA LYS A 142 9.30 10.03 -36.40
C LYS A 142 9.20 10.37 -34.91
N LEU A 143 10.14 11.12 -34.37
CA LEU A 143 10.11 11.61 -32.99
C LEU A 143 8.95 12.57 -32.76
N ARG A 144 8.64 13.44 -33.73
CA ARG A 144 7.43 14.28 -33.69
C ARG A 144 6.17 13.43 -33.68
N LYS A 145 6.05 12.44 -34.58
CA LYS A 145 4.92 11.50 -34.58
C LYS A 145 4.79 10.73 -33.26
N LEU A 146 5.91 10.31 -32.67
CA LEU A 146 5.93 9.65 -31.37
C LEU A 146 5.46 10.59 -30.26
N ASN A 147 5.94 11.84 -30.27
CA ASN A 147 5.52 12.86 -29.31
C ASN A 147 4.03 13.19 -29.45
N ASP A 148 3.51 13.28 -30.68
CA ASP A 148 2.09 13.51 -30.93
C ASP A 148 1.25 12.35 -30.37
N VAL A 149 1.67 11.09 -30.60
CA VAL A 149 1.02 9.90 -30.03
C VAL A 149 1.10 9.89 -28.50
N LEU A 150 2.25 10.22 -27.92
CA LEU A 150 2.45 10.29 -26.46
C LEU A 150 1.62 11.43 -25.84
N SER A 151 1.47 12.56 -26.53
CA SER A 151 0.61 13.66 -26.10
C SER A 151 -0.88 13.29 -26.14
N GLY A 152 -1.26 12.38 -27.05
CA GLY A 152 -2.59 11.78 -27.09
C GLY A 152 -2.79 10.64 -26.09
N CYS A 153 -1.71 10.08 -25.53
CA CYS A 153 -1.80 9.13 -24.42
C CYS A 153 -2.07 9.91 -23.13
N THR A 154 -3.33 9.94 -22.70
CA THR A 154 -3.69 10.36 -21.35
C THR A 154 -2.92 9.51 -20.35
N SER A 155 -2.06 10.14 -19.55
CA SER A 155 -1.38 9.44 -18.46
C SER A 155 -2.44 8.82 -17.57
N TYR A 156 -2.38 7.51 -17.35
CA TYR A 156 -3.25 6.85 -16.36
C TYR A 156 -2.86 7.34 -14.98
N THR A 157 -3.45 8.45 -14.57
CA THR A 157 -3.28 8.98 -13.23
C THR A 157 -4.09 8.07 -12.32
N ILE A 158 -3.52 7.61 -11.21
CA ILE A 158 -4.22 6.73 -10.23
C ILE A 158 -5.56 7.36 -9.78
N SER A 159 -5.67 8.69 -9.85
CA SER A 159 -6.89 9.47 -9.59
C SER A 159 -8.02 9.26 -10.60
N GLU A 160 -7.72 8.85 -11.83
CA GLU A 160 -8.68 8.67 -12.93
C GLU A 160 -9.15 7.22 -13.07
N MET A 161 -8.55 6.28 -12.31
CA MET A 161 -9.03 4.91 -12.29
C MET A 161 -10.44 4.86 -11.71
N PRO A 162 -11.45 4.39 -12.46
CA PRO A 162 -12.79 4.22 -11.94
C PRO A 162 -12.70 3.27 -10.73
N HIS A 163 -13.37 3.66 -9.65
CA HIS A 163 -13.41 2.97 -8.36
C HIS A 163 -12.19 3.09 -7.44
N TYR A 164 -11.02 3.59 -7.86
CA TYR A 164 -9.87 3.71 -6.94
C TYR A 164 -10.15 4.68 -5.78
N LYS A 165 -10.74 5.84 -6.07
CA LYS A 165 -11.13 6.82 -5.04
C LYS A 165 -12.16 6.24 -4.07
N SER A 166 -13.17 5.54 -4.60
CA SER A 166 -14.20 4.89 -3.79
C SER A 166 -13.60 3.82 -2.88
N THR A 167 -12.75 2.92 -3.41
CA THR A 167 -12.11 1.88 -2.59
C THR A 167 -11.15 2.47 -1.55
N ARG A 168 -10.46 3.57 -1.87
CA ARG A 168 -9.61 4.26 -0.91
C ARG A 168 -10.43 4.87 0.24
N GLU A 169 -11.57 5.47 -0.08
CA GLU A 169 -12.47 6.05 0.92
C GLU A 169 -13.09 4.95 1.80
N THR A 170 -13.49 3.81 1.23
CA THR A 170 -14.03 2.68 2.02
C THR A 170 -12.99 2.02 2.91
N VAL A 171 -11.74 1.87 2.43
CA VAL A 171 -10.64 1.38 3.27
C VAL A 171 -10.35 2.35 4.41
N LYS A 172 -10.37 3.66 4.14
CA LYS A 172 -10.15 4.68 5.17
C LYS A 172 -11.28 4.68 6.21
N SER A 173 -12.53 4.55 5.79
CA SER A 173 -13.66 4.46 6.72
C SER A 173 -13.61 3.17 7.55
N PHE A 174 -13.21 2.05 6.95
CA PHE A 174 -13.04 0.78 7.65
C PHE A 174 -11.91 0.85 8.69
N GLN A 175 -10.77 1.46 8.35
CA GLN A 175 -9.70 1.73 9.31
C GLN A 175 -10.19 2.59 10.48
N HIS A 176 -10.92 3.66 10.17
CA HIS A 176 -11.47 4.51 11.22
C HIS A 176 -12.47 3.77 12.11
N GLU A 177 -13.31 2.91 11.54
CA GLU A 177 -14.25 2.09 12.29
C GLU A 177 -13.55 1.05 13.18
N ILE A 178 -12.48 0.42 12.69
CA ILE A 178 -11.63 -0.46 13.50
C ILE A 178 -10.99 0.32 14.65
N ASP A 179 -10.36 1.46 14.34
CA ASP A 179 -9.66 2.28 15.32
C ASP A 179 -10.60 2.80 16.41
N THR A 180 -11.85 3.07 16.05
CA THR A 180 -12.87 3.58 16.98
C THR A 180 -13.63 2.51 17.74
N LYS A 181 -13.81 1.29 17.19
CA LYS A 181 -14.60 0.23 17.86
C LYS A 181 -13.75 -0.84 18.53
N ILE A 182 -12.60 -1.17 17.96
CA ILE A 182 -11.75 -2.27 18.45
C ILE A 182 -10.71 -1.75 19.45
N PHE A 183 -10.28 -0.49 19.30
CA PHE A 183 -9.28 0.13 20.18
C PHE A 183 -9.85 1.16 21.17
N ASP A 184 -11.18 1.27 21.28
CA ASP A 184 -11.78 2.01 22.40
C ASP A 184 -11.63 1.17 23.67
N TYR A 185 -10.51 1.39 24.36
CA TYR A 185 -10.18 0.71 25.60
C TYR A 185 -11.27 0.87 26.67
N ASP A 186 -12.12 1.91 26.57
CA ASP A 186 -13.23 2.11 27.50
C ASP A 186 -14.39 1.11 27.28
N GLU A 187 -14.62 0.61 26.05
CA GLU A 187 -15.74 -0.29 25.76
C GLU A 187 -15.44 -1.76 26.09
N LEU A 188 -14.17 -2.16 25.98
CA LEU A 188 -13.68 -3.52 26.29
C LEU A 188 -13.72 -3.87 27.79
N TYR A 189 -13.77 -2.87 28.68
CA TYR A 189 -13.84 -3.06 30.13
C TYR A 189 -15.18 -2.64 30.76
N THR A 190 -16.11 -2.04 29.99
CA THR A 190 -17.48 -1.86 30.48
C THR A 190 -18.28 -3.13 30.30
N VAL A 191 -18.37 -3.91 31.38
CA VAL A 191 -19.35 -5.00 31.53
C VAL A 191 -20.72 -4.53 31.06
N GLU A 192 -21.30 -5.26 30.09
CA GLU A 192 -22.66 -5.11 29.59
C GLU A 192 -23.65 -5.04 30.75
N THR A 193 -23.96 -3.83 31.19
CA THR A 193 -25.11 -3.53 32.03
C THR A 193 -26.00 -2.63 31.20
N ASN A 194 -26.90 -3.26 30.44
CA ASN A 194 -28.03 -2.66 29.71
C ASN A 194 -28.02 -1.13 29.67
N SER A 195 -27.34 -0.55 28.68
CA SER A 195 -27.26 0.90 28.53
C SER A 195 -28.15 1.37 27.39
N GLU A 196 -29.41 1.65 27.72
CA GLU A 196 -30.10 2.77 27.08
C GLU A 196 -29.23 4.02 27.28
N HIS A 197 -28.84 4.65 26.17
CA HIS A 197 -28.34 6.02 26.07
C HIS A 197 -27.57 6.60 27.27
N ARG A 198 -26.38 6.09 27.57
CA ARG A 198 -25.42 6.87 28.37
C ARG A 198 -24.83 7.98 27.51
N LYS A 199 -25.50 9.14 27.50
CA LYS A 199 -24.91 10.41 27.03
C LYS A 199 -23.54 10.56 27.69
N LYS A 200 -22.52 10.86 26.88
CA LYS A 200 -21.14 11.12 27.33
C LYS A 200 -21.17 12.06 28.54
N ARG A 201 -20.87 11.52 29.73
CA ARG A 201 -20.83 12.30 30.96
C ARG A 201 -19.67 13.28 30.88
N ASN A 202 -19.99 14.56 31.03
CA ASN A 202 -18.98 15.61 30.95
C ASN A 202 -18.39 15.77 32.36
N LEU A 203 -17.28 15.07 32.61
CA LEU A 203 -16.60 14.96 33.91
C LEU A 203 -16.36 16.32 34.59
N VAL A 204 -16.15 17.37 33.81
CA VAL A 204 -15.93 18.74 34.31
C VAL A 204 -17.20 19.37 34.89
N VAL A 205 -18.36 19.04 34.33
CA VAL A 205 -19.66 19.56 34.81
C VAL A 205 -20.07 18.81 36.08
N ASP A 206 -19.85 17.49 36.11
CA ASP A 206 -20.17 16.66 37.28
C ASP A 206 -19.30 17.04 38.48
N THR A 207 -17.97 17.15 38.29
CA THR A 207 -17.06 17.61 39.37
C THR A 207 -17.38 19.00 39.88
N LYS A 208 -17.78 19.94 39.01
CA LYS A 208 -18.20 21.28 39.44
C LYS A 208 -19.51 21.26 40.25
N ASN A 209 -20.44 20.37 39.90
CA ASN A 209 -21.67 20.17 40.65
C ASN A 209 -21.41 19.47 41.99
N ASP A 210 -20.49 18.51 42.05
CA ASP A 210 -20.09 17.86 43.30
C ASP A 210 -19.37 18.83 44.25
N ILE A 211 -18.48 19.68 43.75
CA ILE A 211 -17.85 20.72 44.57
C ILE A 211 -18.91 21.70 45.11
N ARG A 212 -19.93 22.04 44.29
CA ARG A 212 -21.02 22.92 44.73
C ARG A 212 -21.94 22.24 45.74
N SER A 213 -22.24 20.95 45.56
CA SER A 213 -23.10 20.19 46.48
C SER A 213 -22.42 19.98 47.83
N ILE A 214 -21.13 19.62 47.83
CA ILE A 214 -20.30 19.52 49.04
C ILE A 214 -20.25 20.87 49.75
N LYS A 215 -19.98 21.96 49.02
CA LYS A 215 -19.98 23.30 49.61
C LYS A 215 -21.36 23.68 50.18
N GLY A 216 -22.44 23.31 49.50
CA GLY A 216 -23.80 23.50 49.99
C GLY A 216 -24.08 22.73 51.28
N LEU A 217 -23.63 21.48 51.37
CA LEU A 217 -23.77 20.63 52.55
C LEU A 217 -23.02 21.19 53.77
N PHE A 218 -21.79 21.67 53.55
CA PHE A 218 -20.99 22.32 54.61
C PHE A 218 -21.55 23.67 55.05
N MET A 219 -22.28 24.38 54.17
CA MET A 219 -22.92 25.66 54.50
C MET A 219 -24.30 25.48 55.14
N SER A 220 -25.00 24.37 54.88
CA SER A 220 -26.29 24.07 55.50
C SER A 220 -26.19 23.45 56.89
N GLY A 221 -24.99 23.12 57.36
CA GLY A 221 -24.74 22.59 58.70
C GLY A 221 -25.42 21.23 58.98
N GLN A 222 -25.85 20.52 57.94
CA GLN A 222 -26.39 19.17 58.04
C GLN A 222 -25.27 18.18 57.71
N ALA A 223 -24.67 17.63 58.76
CA ALA A 223 -23.89 16.40 58.71
C ALA A 223 -24.75 15.24 59.22
#